data_AF-A0A8T6WM21-F1
#
_entry.id   AF-A0A8T6WM21-F1
#
_cell.length_a   1.000
_cell.length_b   1.000
_cell.length_c   1.000
_cell.angle_alpha   90.00
_cell.angle_beta   90.00
_cell.angle_gamma   90.00
#
_symmetry.space_group_name_H-M   'P 1'
#
loop_
_entity.id
_entity.type
_entity.pdbx_description
1 polymer ?
#
loop_
_entity_poly.entity_id
_entity_poly.type
_entity_poly.pdbx_seq_one_letter_code
_entity_poly.pdbx_strand_id
1 'polypeptide(L)'
;EGGMCLTNDEELAEKIRILRDHGMRPEKKYWHEVVGFNYRMTNLQAALGVAQLRNISTFIRRKREIVKMYNSLLKDSEGITLPPEMPWAKNVYWLYSM
;
A
#
# COMPACT_ATOMS: atom_id res chain seq x y z
N GLU A 1 -9.22 -3.70 7.96
CA GLU A 1 -8.47 -2.42 7.91
C GLU A 1 -7.02 -2.69 8.25
N GLY A 2 -6.09 -1.82 7.85
CA GLY A 2 -4.67 -2.04 8.09
C GLY A 2 -3.79 -1.10 7.26
N GLY A 3 -2.50 -1.08 7.56
CA GLY A 3 -1.53 -0.26 6.86
C GLY A 3 -0.10 -0.67 7.22
N MET A 4 0.85 -0.15 6.46
CA MET A 4 2.27 -0.40 6.67
C MET A 4 3.04 0.89 6.41
N CYS A 5 3.98 1.20 7.30
CA CYS A 5 4.97 2.25 7.08
C CYS A 5 6.27 1.58 6.61
N LEU A 6 6.89 2.13 5.57
CA LEU A 6 8.16 1.68 5.01
C LEU A 6 9.13 2.86 5.09
N THR A 7 10.36 2.61 5.52
CA THR A 7 11.44 3.59 5.56
C THR A 7 12.77 2.87 5.39
N ASN A 8 13.76 3.57 4.85
CA ASN A 8 15.16 3.16 4.79
C ASN A 8 16.01 3.72 5.94
N ASP A 9 15.41 4.50 6.83
CA ASP A 9 16.02 5.06 8.04
C ASP A 9 15.72 4.15 9.25
N GLU A 10 16.77 3.56 9.82
CA GLU A 10 16.67 2.64 10.96
C GLU A 10 16.20 3.32 12.25
N GLU A 11 16.63 4.57 12.50
CA GLU A 11 16.19 5.32 13.68
C GLU A 11 14.70 5.66 13.59
N LEU A 12 14.25 6.07 12.40
CA LEU A 12 12.83 6.32 12.16
C LEU A 12 12.02 5.03 12.29
N ALA A 13 12.52 3.91 11.78
CA ALA A 13 11.86 2.61 11.91
C ALA A 13 11.66 2.23 13.38
N GLU A 14 12.67 2.46 14.23
CA GLU A 14 12.58 2.18 15.66
C GLU A 14 11.57 3.07 16.38
N LYS A 15 11.59 4.38 16.09
CA LYS A 15 10.59 5.32 16.60
C LYS A 15 9.18 4.90 16.22
N ILE A 16 8.94 4.53 14.96
CA ILE A 16 7.63 4.05 14.49
C ILE A 16 7.19 2.77 15.21
N ARG A 17 8.11 1.82 15.46
CA ARG A 17 7.80 0.57 16.17
C ARG A 17 7.30 0.82 17.58
N ILE A 18 7.94 1.73 18.31
CA ILE A 18 7.56 2.14 19.68
C ILE A 18 6.22 2.88 19.67
N LEU A 19 6.07 3.88 18.79
CA LEU A 19 4.85 4.69 18.70
C LEU A 19 3.61 3.87 18.34
N ARG A 20 3.77 2.84 17.51
CA ARG A 20 2.68 1.91 17.11
C ARG A 20 2.09 1.12 18.28
N ASP A 21 2.87 0.90 19.35
CA ASP A 21 2.50 0.04 20.47
C ASP A 21 2.58 0.78 21.81
N HIS A 22 1.75 1.81 21.95
CA HIS A 22 1.56 2.60 23.17
C HIS A 22 2.84 3.26 23.71
N GLY A 23 3.88 3.45 22.89
CA GLY A 23 5.15 4.01 23.35
C GLY A 23 5.97 3.03 24.20
N MET A 24 5.64 1.73 24.16
CA MET A 24 6.30 0.70 24.94
C MET A 24 7.66 0.29 24.33
N ARG A 25 8.69 0.15 25.17
CA ARG A 25 9.99 -0.37 24.74
C ARG A 25 9.88 -1.88 24.41
N PRO A 26 10.37 -2.34 23.24
CA PRO A 26 10.36 -3.76 22.89
C PRO A 26 11.10 -4.65 23.90
N GLU A 27 12.19 -4.15 24.49
CA GLU A 27 13.05 -4.87 25.42
C GLU A 27 12.50 -4.90 26.86
N LYS A 28 11.58 -3.98 27.19
CA LYS A 28 11.06 -3.80 28.55
C LYS A 28 9.54 -3.65 28.55
N LYS A 29 8.86 -4.78 28.70
CA LYS A 29 7.39 -4.83 28.78
C LYS A 29 6.85 -3.93 29.89
N TYR A 30 5.72 -3.28 29.61
CA TYR A 30 5.00 -2.36 30.51
C TYR A 30 5.78 -1.07 30.86
N TRP A 31 6.88 -0.79 30.15
CA TRP A 31 7.62 0.45 30.29
C TRP A 31 7.35 1.36 29.07
N HIS A 32 6.68 2.49 29.33
CA HIS A 32 6.25 3.44 28.32
C HIS A 32 7.09 4.72 28.46
N GLU A 33 7.94 5.01 27.46
CA GLU A 33 8.86 6.16 27.53
C GLU A 33 8.29 7.42 26.90
N VAL A 34 7.38 7.25 25.95
CA VAL A 34 6.75 8.33 25.18
C VAL A 34 5.27 8.07 25.07
N VAL A 35 4.50 9.12 24.79
CA VAL A 35 3.09 8.96 24.39
C VAL A 35 3.07 8.25 23.03
N GLY A 36 2.39 7.11 22.96
CA GLY A 36 2.18 6.36 21.72
C GLY A 36 0.72 6.04 21.45
N PHE A 37 0.49 5.21 20.44
CA PHE A 37 -0.82 4.88 19.88
C PHE A 37 -1.05 3.37 19.87
N ASN A 38 -2.30 2.95 19.61
CA ASN A 38 -2.61 1.55 19.35
C ASN A 38 -2.85 1.33 17.85
N TYR A 39 -1.76 1.18 17.09
CA TYR A 39 -1.81 0.97 15.64
C TYR A 39 -1.28 -0.40 15.22
N ARG A 40 -1.26 -1.36 16.15
CA ARG A 40 -0.88 -2.74 15.82
C ARG A 40 -1.94 -3.36 14.90
N MET A 41 -1.47 -3.92 13.79
CA MET A 41 -2.29 -4.77 12.93
C MET A 41 -2.59 -6.07 13.66
N THR A 42 -3.83 -6.54 13.59
CA THR A 42 -4.21 -7.84 14.17
C THR A 42 -3.61 -9.00 13.37
N ASN A 43 -3.36 -10.13 14.03
CA ASN A 43 -2.82 -11.33 13.37
C ASN A 43 -3.72 -11.83 12.22
N LEU A 44 -5.05 -11.69 12.36
CA LEU A 44 -6.00 -12.08 11.33
C LEU A 44 -5.86 -11.21 10.06
N GLN A 45 -5.76 -9.89 10.23
CA GLN A 45 -5.55 -8.95 9.13
C GLN A 45 -4.16 -9.15 8.49
N ALA A 46 -3.13 -9.44 9.30
CA ALA A 46 -1.80 -9.75 8.80
C ALA A 46 -1.79 -11.03 7.95
N ALA A 47 -2.45 -12.11 8.39
CA ALA A 47 -2.56 -13.35 7.63
C ALA A 47 -3.29 -13.14 6.29
N LEU A 48 -4.39 -12.39 6.30
CA LEU A 48 -5.09 -12.01 5.07
C LEU A 48 -4.20 -11.17 4.14
N GLY A 49 -3.48 -10.18 4.68
CA GLY A 49 -2.55 -9.34 3.94
C GLY A 49 -1.44 -10.14 3.26
N VAL A 50 -0.85 -11.12 3.95
CA VAL A 50 0.15 -12.03 3.37
C VAL A 50 -0.44 -12.83 2.20
N ALA A 51 -1.66 -13.37 2.35
CA ALA A 51 -2.33 -14.09 1.26
C ALA A 51 -2.64 -13.19 0.05
N GLN A 52 -3.04 -11.94 0.28
CA GLN A 52 -3.28 -10.97 -0.79
C GLN A 52 -1.98 -10.54 -1.49
N LEU A 53 -0.90 -10.30 -0.74
CA LEU A 53 0.39 -9.91 -1.28
C LEU A 53 0.99 -10.99 -2.20
N ARG A 54 0.78 -12.27 -1.89
CA ARG A 54 1.19 -13.38 -2.78
C ARG A 54 0.54 -13.30 -4.17
N ASN A 55 -0.64 -12.70 -4.28
CA ASN A 55 -1.41 -12.60 -5.53
C ASN A 55 -1.33 -11.22 -6.18
N ILE A 56 -0.61 -10.26 -5.60
CA ILE A 56 -0.65 -8.86 -6.02
C ILE A 56 -0.21 -8.66 -7.48
N SER A 57 0.80 -9.41 -7.93
CA SER A 57 1.28 -9.36 -9.32
C SER A 57 0.22 -9.82 -10.32
N THR A 58 -0.56 -10.85 -9.97
CA THR A 58 -1.69 -11.33 -10.78
C THR A 58 -2.80 -10.30 -10.85
N PHE A 59 -3.16 -9.66 -9.72
CA PHE A 59 -4.18 -8.61 -9.71
C PHE A 59 -3.77 -7.39 -10.54
N ILE A 60 -2.53 -6.91 -10.38
CA ILE A 60 -2.00 -5.79 -11.17
C ILE A 60 -1.97 -6.15 -12.66
N ARG A 61 -1.52 -7.36 -13.02
CA ARG A 61 -1.51 -7.81 -14.41
C ARG A 61 -2.91 -7.78 -15.02
N ARG A 62 -3.91 -8.33 -14.32
CA ARG A 62 -5.31 -8.34 -14.79
C ARG A 62 -5.87 -6.93 -14.98
N LYS A 63 -5.61 -6.01 -14.04
CA LYS A 63 -6.02 -4.61 -14.18
C LYS A 63 -5.41 -3.97 -15.43
N ARG A 64 -4.12 -4.23 -15.69
CA ARG A 64 -3.44 -3.69 -16.88
C ARG A 64 -3.96 -4.27 -18.18
N GLU A 65 -4.39 -5.53 -18.22
CA GLU A 65 -5.07 -6.10 -19.39
C GLU A 65 -6.38 -5.38 -19.69
N ILE A 66 -7.19 -5.11 -18.65
CA ILE A 66 -8.45 -4.38 -18.78
C ILE A 66 -8.21 -2.95 -19.28
N VAL A 67 -7.21 -2.26 -18.73
CA VAL A 67 -6.85 -0.90 -19.17
C VAL A 67 -6.34 -0.87 -20.61
N LYS A 68 -5.55 -1.85 -21.03
CA LYS A 68 -5.14 -1.95 -22.45
C LYS A 68 -6.35 -2.07 -23.37
N MET A 69 -7.35 -2.85 -22.97
CA MET A 69 -8.60 -2.97 -23.72
C MET A 69 -9.34 -1.63 -23.78
N TYR A 70 -9.53 -0.93 -22.65
CA TYR A 70 -10.15 0.39 -22.63
C TYR A 70 -9.41 1.41 -23.49
N ASN A 71 -8.08 1.52 -23.34
CA ASN A 71 -7.29 2.41 -24.17
C ASN A 71 -7.45 2.09 -25.66
N SER A 72 -7.49 0.81 -26.04
CA SER A 72 -7.65 0.42 -27.45
C SER A 72 -9.02 0.78 -28.03
N LEU A 73 -10.08 0.74 -27.22
CA LEU A 73 -11.46 1.01 -27.64
C LEU A 73 -11.81 2.50 -27.58
N LEU A 74 -11.18 3.26 -26.68
CA LEU A 74 -11.51 4.66 -26.42
C LEU A 74 -10.54 5.66 -27.06
N LYS A 75 -9.38 5.22 -27.57
CA LYS A 75 -8.33 6.11 -28.12
C LYS A 75 -8.80 7.07 -29.21
N ASP A 76 -9.79 6.68 -30.00
CA ASP A 76 -10.30 7.46 -31.15
C ASP A 76 -11.63 8.16 -30.82
N SER A 77 -12.08 8.11 -29.56
CA SER A 77 -13.33 8.74 -29.12
C SER A 77 -13.14 10.23 -28.87
N GLU A 78 -13.96 11.04 -29.53
CA GLU A 78 -13.95 12.49 -29.34
C GLU A 78 -14.35 12.88 -27.91
N GLY A 79 -13.62 13.81 -27.30
CA GLY A 79 -13.87 14.28 -25.94
C GLY A 79 -13.36 13.38 -24.81
N ILE A 80 -12.70 12.25 -25.12
CA ILE A 80 -12.12 11.36 -24.10
C ILE A 80 -10.60 11.53 -24.05
N THR A 81 -10.06 11.79 -22.86
CA THR A 81 -8.62 11.75 -22.59
C THR A 81 -8.28 10.44 -21.89
N LEU A 82 -7.32 9.68 -22.43
CA LEU A 82 -6.87 8.45 -21.79
C LEU A 82 -5.95 8.76 -20.60
N PRO A 83 -5.98 7.95 -19.52
CA PRO A 83 -5.05 8.10 -18.41
C PRO A 83 -3.60 8.02 -18.89
N PRO A 84 -2.75 9.02 -18.60
CA PRO A 84 -1.35 8.98 -19.00
C PRO A 84 -0.55 7.98 -18.15
N GLU A 85 0.50 7.42 -18.75
CA GLU A 85 1.52 6.64 -18.04
C GLU A 85 2.91 7.14 -18.47
N MET A 86 3.68 7.65 -17.51
CA MET A 86 5.02 8.18 -17.77
C MET A 86 6.05 7.05 -17.92
N PRO A 87 7.11 7.19 -18.75
CA PRO A 87 8.10 6.13 -18.96
C PRO A 87 8.84 5.67 -17.68
N TRP A 88 8.97 6.55 -16.68
CA TRP A 88 9.61 6.27 -15.40
C TRP A 88 8.64 5.73 -14.34
N ALA A 89 7.33 5.66 -14.64
CA ALA A 89 6.29 5.26 -13.72
C ALA A 89 5.54 4.02 -14.22
N LYS A 90 5.01 3.24 -13.28
CA LYS A 90 4.11 2.14 -13.61
C LYS A 90 2.84 2.25 -12.77
N ASN A 91 1.75 2.57 -13.43
CA ASN A 91 0.45 2.71 -12.78
C ASN A 91 -0.11 1.34 -12.39
N VAL A 92 -0.62 1.23 -11.17
CA VAL A 92 -1.32 0.03 -10.68
C VAL A 92 -2.79 -0.02 -11.12
N TYR A 93 -3.27 1.07 -11.72
CA TYR A 93 -4.64 1.31 -12.17
C TYR A 93 -5.65 0.96 -11.08
N TRP A 94 -5.53 1.66 -9.94
CA TRP A 94 -6.52 1.57 -8.87
C TRP A 94 -7.90 2.05 -9.36
N LEU A 95 -7.91 3.13 -10.14
CA LEU A 95 -9.07 3.68 -10.83
C LEU A 95 -8.67 4.02 -12.27
N TYR A 96 -9.61 3.85 -13.21
CA TYR A 96 -9.50 4.35 -14.57
C TYR A 96 -10.43 5.56 -14.69
N SER A 97 -9.88 6.77 -14.71
CA SER A 97 -10.62 8.03 -14.78
C SER A 97 -10.38 8.73 -16.11
N MET A 98 -11.43 9.27 -16.70
CA MET A 98 -11.40 10.06 -17.92
C MET A 98 -11.15 11.54 -17.62
#